data_AF-A0A660N9E9-F1
#
_entry.id   AF-A0A660N9E9-F1
#
_cell.length_a   1.000
_cell.length_b   1.000
_cell.length_c   1.000
_cell.angle_alpha   90.00
_cell.angle_beta   90.00
_cell.angle_gamma   90.00
#
_symmetry.space_group_name_H-M   'P 1'
#
loop_
_entity.id
_entity.type
_entity.pdbx_description
1 polymer ?
#
loop_
_entity_poly.entity_id
_entity_poly.type
_entity_poly.pdbx_seq_one_letter_code
_entity_poly.pdbx_strand_id
1 'polypeptide(L)' 'GRGMRFSSDEMEFCATPYTPEQLEEASHPYELPKIHHTIVRCNWKQMGIGGDDSWGANTHDEYVLPNAMRIQFSFTFQGI' A
#
# COMPACT_ATOMS: atom_id res chain seq x y z
N GLY A 1 -14.68 19.37 -9.69
CA GLY A 1 -13.42 18.93 -10.34
C GLY A 1 -13.63 17.54 -10.89
N ARG A 2 -12.69 17.00 -11.70
CA ARG A 2 -12.71 15.59 -12.12
C ARG A 2 -12.00 14.74 -11.08
N GLY A 3 -12.49 13.54 -10.81
CA GLY A 3 -11.80 12.64 -9.89
C GLY A 3 -12.30 11.19 -9.98
N MET A 4 -11.82 10.38 -9.05
CA MET A 4 -12.26 9.00 -8.83
C MET A 4 -12.60 8.80 -7.36
N ARG A 5 -13.70 8.12 -7.09
CA ARG A 5 -14.10 7.68 -5.75
C ARG A 5 -13.86 6.19 -5.64
N PHE A 6 -13.17 5.75 -4.59
CA PHE A 6 -12.99 4.36 -4.21
C PHE A 6 -13.79 4.10 -2.93
N SER A 7 -14.55 3.01 -2.86
CA SER A 7 -15.40 2.67 -1.70
C SER A 7 -15.32 1.18 -1.36
N SER A 8 -15.23 0.87 -0.07
CA SER A 8 -15.30 -0.48 0.51
C SER A 8 -15.74 -0.37 1.97
N ASP A 9 -16.19 -1.47 2.58
CA ASP A 9 -16.54 -1.52 4.01
C ASP A 9 -15.28 -1.42 4.89
N GLU A 10 -14.20 -2.08 4.49
CA GLU A 10 -12.87 -2.00 5.12
C GLU A 10 -11.80 -2.00 4.04
N MET A 11 -10.95 -0.96 4.01
CA MET A 11 -9.87 -0.83 3.03
C MET A 11 -8.77 0.10 3.55
N GLU A 12 -7.53 -0.32 3.34
CA GLU A 12 -6.37 0.56 3.36
C GLU A 12 -6.13 1.13 1.97
N PHE A 13 -5.87 2.43 1.89
CA PHE A 13 -5.78 3.15 0.63
C PHE A 13 -4.46 3.92 0.54
N CYS A 14 -3.82 3.85 -0.63
CA CYS A 14 -2.59 4.57 -0.92
C CYS A 14 -2.68 5.20 -2.31
N ALA A 15 -2.24 6.44 -2.45
CA ALA A 15 -2.13 7.15 -3.72
C ALA A 15 -0.78 7.85 -3.82
N THR A 16 0.16 7.27 -4.55
CA THR A 16 1.55 7.76 -4.69
C THR A 16 1.84 8.21 -6.11
N PRO A 17 2.82 9.11 -6.31
CA PRO A 17 3.28 9.47 -7.65
C PRO A 17 4.21 8.44 -8.30
N TYR A 18 4.62 7.41 -7.55
CA TYR A 18 5.61 6.39 -7.95
C TYR A 18 5.08 4.98 -7.71
N THR A 19 5.51 4.04 -8.54
CA THR A 19 5.21 2.60 -8.35
C THR A 19 6.05 2.02 -7.20
N PRO A 20 5.65 0.88 -6.60
CA PRO A 20 6.48 0.19 -5.61
C PRO A 20 7.91 -0.07 -6.10
N GLU A 21 8.04 -0.51 -7.35
CA GLU A 21 9.33 -0.87 -7.94
C GLU A 21 10.24 0.37 -8.10
N GLN A 22 9.66 1.52 -8.43
CA GLN A 22 10.40 2.78 -8.50
C GLN A 22 10.89 3.25 -7.12
N LEU A 23 10.09 3.03 -6.08
CA LEU A 23 10.46 3.38 -4.71
C LEU A 23 11.51 2.43 -4.14
N GLU A 24 11.48 1.15 -4.53
CA GLU A 24 12.44 0.14 -4.10
C GLU A 24 13.82 0.35 -4.76
N GLU A 25 13.86 0.72 -6.04
CA GLU A 25 15.11 0.93 -6.77
C GLU A 25 15.83 2.22 -6.38
N ALA A 26 15.08 3.28 -6.03
CA ALA A 26 15.67 4.59 -5.74
C ALA A 26 16.30 4.63 -4.34
N SER A 27 17.62 4.78 -4.28
CA SER A 27 18.34 4.98 -3.02
C SER A 27 18.21 6.42 -2.51
N HIS A 28 17.96 7.38 -3.40
CA HIS A 28 17.79 8.79 -3.07
C HIS A 28 16.59 9.42 -3.77
N PRO A 29 15.90 10.41 -3.16
CA PRO A 29 14.71 11.02 -3.74
C PRO A 29 14.89 11.63 -5.13
N TYR A 30 16.10 12.08 -5.50
CA TYR A 30 16.37 12.69 -6.81
C TYR A 30 16.51 11.66 -7.94
N GLU A 31 16.63 10.38 -7.62
CA GLU A 31 16.71 9.28 -8.60
C GLU A 31 15.32 8.89 -9.11
N LEU A 32 14.26 9.34 -8.42
CA LEU A 32 12.89 9.07 -8.79
C LEU A 32 12.55 9.72 -10.15
N PRO A 33 11.78 9.03 -10.99
CA PRO A 33 11.46 9.52 -12.31
C PRO A 33 10.52 10.73 -12.26
N LYS A 34 10.36 11.39 -13.40
CA LYS A 34 9.35 12.44 -13.53
C LYS A 34 7.95 11.86 -13.29
N ILE A 35 7.12 12.62 -12.57
CA ILE A 35 5.76 12.22 -12.22
C ILE A 35 4.83 12.35 -13.44
N HIS A 36 4.17 11.26 -13.81
CA HIS A 36 3.22 11.20 -14.92
C HIS A 36 1.86 10.61 -14.54
N HIS A 37 1.80 9.87 -13.43
CA HIS A 37 0.64 9.11 -13.01
C HIS A 37 0.44 9.21 -11.50
N THR A 38 -0.76 8.87 -11.05
CA THR A 38 -1.05 8.56 -9.65
C THR A 38 -1.25 7.06 -9.55
N ILE A 39 -0.39 6.40 -8.79
CA ILE A 39 -0.44 4.98 -8.50
C ILE A 39 -1.34 4.78 -7.30
N VAL A 40 -2.49 4.13 -7.51
CA VAL A 40 -3.47 3.84 -6.46
C VAL A 40 -3.37 2.38 -6.05
N ARG A 41 -3.26 2.11 -4.76
CA ARG A 41 -3.35 0.76 -4.18
C ARG A 41 -4.53 0.71 -3.20
N CYS A 42 -5.39 -0.29 -3.40
CA CYS A 42 -6.52 -0.60 -2.55
C CYS A 42 -6.26 -1.98 -1.94
N ASN A 43 -6.02 -2.03 -0.64
CA ASN A 43 -5.69 -3.25 0.09
C ASN A 43 -6.79 -3.52 1.12
N TRP A 44 -7.05 -4.79 1.45
CA TRP A 44 -7.84 -5.09 2.65
C TRP A 44 -7.09 -4.65 3.90
N LYS A 45 -5.85 -5.16 4.05
CA LYS A 45 -4.89 -4.81 5.10
C LYS A 45 -3.46 -4.99 4.60
N GLN A 46 -2.52 -4.30 5.23
CA GLN A 46 -1.08 -4.51 5.12
C GLN A 46 -0.55 -5.13 6.42
N MET A 47 0.50 -5.95 6.33
CA MET A 47 1.21 -6.39 7.53
C MET A 47 1.85 -5.20 8.26
N GLY A 48 1.97 -5.32 9.59
CA GLY A 48 2.76 -4.40 10.39
C GLY A 48 4.24 -4.39 9.95
N ILE A 49 4.89 -3.24 10.10
CA ILE A 49 6.27 -3.01 9.68
C ILE A 49 7.29 -3.69 10.62
N GLY A 50 6.94 -3.84 11.90
CA GLY A 50 7.89 -4.25 12.95
C GLY A 50 8.75 -3.06 13.41
N GLY A 51 10.01 -3.34 13.78
CA GLY A 51 10.99 -2.28 14.09
C GLY A 51 11.25 -2.03 15.57
N ASP A 52 10.96 -2.98 16.47
CA ASP A 52 11.44 -2.94 17.86
C ASP A 52 12.96 -2.79 17.93
N ASP A 53 13.65 -3.42 16.97
CA ASP A 53 15.01 -3.09 16.60
C ASP A 53 15.17 -3.06 15.07
N SER A 54 16.25 -2.43 14.61
CA SER A 54 16.56 -2.33 13.18
C SER A 54 17.47 -3.47 12.69
N TRP A 55 17.61 -4.56 13.44
CA TRP A 55 18.59 -5.63 13.17
C TRP A 55 18.03 -7.05 13.28
N GLY A 56 16.70 -7.22 13.24
CA GLY A 56 16.07 -8.52 13.01
C GLY A 56 14.79 -8.80 13.79
N ALA A 57 14.31 -7.87 14.62
CA ALA A 57 13.01 -8.03 15.27
C ALA A 57 11.87 -8.08 14.24
N ASN A 58 11.09 -9.16 14.30
CA ASN A 58 9.90 -9.34 13.45
C ASN A 58 8.74 -8.47 13.93
N THR A 59 7.77 -8.26 13.05
CA THR A 59 6.44 -7.74 13.38
C THR A 59 5.77 -8.60 14.47
N HIS A 60 5.14 -7.96 15.46
CA HIS A 60 4.39 -8.68 16.50
C HIS A 60 3.18 -9.42 15.92
N ASP A 61 2.83 -10.56 16.52
CA ASP A 61 1.85 -11.52 15.99
C ASP A 61 0.47 -10.89 15.71
N GLU A 62 0.02 -9.93 16.51
CA GLU A 62 -1.25 -9.22 16.32
C GLU A 62 -1.31 -8.35 15.04
N TYR A 63 -0.16 -8.04 14.44
CA TYR A 63 -0.05 -7.26 13.20
C TYR A 63 0.39 -8.11 12.00
N VAL A 64 0.50 -9.42 12.16
CA VAL A 64 0.78 -10.37 11.07
C VAL A 64 -0.54 -10.82 10.43
N LEU A 65 -0.60 -10.83 9.10
CA LEU A 65 -1.80 -11.27 8.39
C LEU A 65 -1.94 -12.80 8.43
N PRO A 66 -3.16 -13.35 8.59
CA PRO A 66 -3.38 -14.79 8.64
C PRO A 66 -2.96 -15.48 7.33
N ASN A 67 -2.10 -16.49 7.42
CA ASN A 67 -1.61 -17.25 6.24
C ASN A 67 -2.46 -18.49 5.90
N ALA A 68 -3.30 -18.97 6.83
CA ALA A 68 -4.08 -20.19 6.68
C ALA A 68 -5.53 -19.96 6.23
N MET A 69 -5.95 -18.69 6.10
CA MET A 69 -7.34 -18.33 5.79
C MET A 69 -7.46 -17.85 4.34
N ARG A 70 -8.56 -18.22 3.68
CA ARG A 70 -8.93 -17.62 2.41
C ARG A 70 -9.40 -16.19 2.66
N ILE A 71 -8.67 -15.22 2.12
CA ILE A 71 -9.02 -13.81 2.18
C ILE A 71 -9.78 -13.44 0.91
N GLN A 72 -10.93 -12.79 1.07
CA GLN A 72 -11.67 -12.16 -0.03
C GLN A 72 -11.80 -10.68 0.26
N PHE A 73 -11.37 -9.86 -0.69
CA PHE A 73 -11.44 -8.41 -0.62
C PHE A 73 -12.22 -7.89 -1.82
N SER A 74 -13.06 -6.88 -1.60
CA SER A 74 -13.83 -6.25 -2.66
C SER A 74 -13.94 -4.75 -2.40
N PHE A 75 -13.82 -3.99 -3.46
CA PHE A 75 -14.00 -2.55 -3.46
C PHE A 75 -14.62 -2.12 -4.79
N THR A 76 -15.16 -0.91 -4.81
CA THR A 76 -15.74 -0.30 -6.00
C THR A 76 -15.01 0.99 -6.32
N PHE A 77 -15.03 1.39 -7.59
CA PHE A 77 -14.55 2.70 -7.99
C PHE A 77 -15.44 3.32 -9.06
N GLN A 78 -15.57 4.65 -9.04
CA GLN A 78 -16.35 5.40 -10.04
C GLN A 78 -15.76 6.80 -10.27
N GLY A 79 -15.95 7.34 -11.48
CA GLY A 79 -15.63 8.73 -11.77
C GLY A 79 -16.57 9.70 -11.03
N ILE A 80 -16.06 10.90 -10.73
CA ILE A 80 -16.83 12.05 -10.19
C ILE A 80 -16.67 13.29 -11.07
#